data_AF-A0ABD6FDV0-F1
#
_entry.id   AF-A0ABD6FDV0-F1
#
_cell.length_a   1.000
_cell.length_b   1.000
_cell.length_c   1.000
_cell.angle_alpha   90.00
_cell.angle_beta   90.00
_cell.angle_gamma   90.00
#
_symmetry.space_group_name_H-M   'P 1'
#
loop_
_entity.id
_entity.type
_entity.pdbx_description
1 polymer ?
#
loop_
_entity_poly.entity_id
_entity_poly.type
_entity_poly.pdbx_seq_one_letter_code
_entity_poly.pdbx_strand_id
1 'polypeptide(L)'
;MGYTVERADLRGWAKEVGNVASDMGSAHDYAQSNIADGDFGRILELITDPYEQMIPRFHEVLREDHTRLQKTSKALVAAERTYKDMEDAARNDFTKLDKGDPGRVEDDGESKSFSHQDGSAELTAPSSAVGPPPEVSFGFALDKVCELVSYVGGPDIREEVAKWITGDTEKAARQADAWNKLAACTDVSKENLAKGQQVIDGTWSGDGATAARKQIQKWLEALGDQASGMRKMSEHLLDSTKQALQMAQVVVDIVKTVVDLASAALSNAAIPGYGQWKLIKSAKEAVQMIWKAIKVIKVFWDALKMIIDSIKMIANQITLESLPPAPKAA
;
A
#
# COMPACT_ATOMS: atom_id res chain seq x y z
N MET A 1 24.27 32.76 -20.77
CA MET A 1 23.77 31.79 -21.77
C MET A 1 22.39 32.27 -22.19
N GLY A 2 22.05 32.20 -23.48
CA GLY A 2 20.70 32.53 -23.94
C GLY A 2 19.67 31.55 -23.37
N TYR A 3 18.41 31.97 -23.31
CA TYR A 3 17.28 31.12 -22.95
C TYR A 3 16.26 31.09 -24.09
N THR A 4 15.44 30.04 -24.11
CA THR A 4 14.29 29.92 -25.02
C THR A 4 13.09 29.45 -24.23
N VAL A 5 11.92 30.04 -24.46
CA VAL A 5 10.68 29.60 -23.82
C VAL A 5 9.50 29.80 -24.77
N GLU A 6 8.75 28.74 -25.01
CA GLU A 6 7.40 28.80 -25.57
C GLU A 6 6.40 28.91 -24.42
N ARG A 7 5.76 30.07 -24.27
CA ARG A 7 4.92 30.38 -23.11
C ARG A 7 3.64 29.54 -23.11
N ALA A 8 3.07 29.23 -24.28
CA ALA A 8 1.90 28.35 -24.35
C ALA A 8 2.21 26.95 -23.80
N ASP A 9 3.36 26.40 -24.17
CA ASP A 9 3.85 25.11 -23.67
C ASP A 9 4.10 25.13 -22.16
N LEU A 10 4.68 26.22 -21.63
CA LEU A 10 4.92 26.34 -20.19
C LEU A 10 3.60 26.41 -19.38
N ARG A 11 2.56 27.06 -19.92
CA ARG A 11 1.21 27.04 -19.33
C ARG A 11 0.60 25.63 -19.38
N GLY A 12 0.74 24.95 -20.52
CA GLY A 12 0.30 23.55 -20.69
C GLY A 12 0.98 22.63 -19.69
N TRP A 13 2.29 22.77 -19.51
CA TRP A 13 3.07 22.00 -18.54
C TRP A 13 2.65 22.29 -17.10
N ALA A 14 2.46 23.56 -16.75
CA ALA A 14 1.98 23.93 -15.42
C ALA A 14 0.60 23.31 -15.11
N LYS A 15 -0.29 23.28 -16.10
CA LYS A 15 -1.60 22.62 -16.00
C LYS A 15 -1.43 21.12 -15.78
N GLU A 16 -0.55 20.45 -16.52
CA GLU A 16 -0.30 19.01 -16.37
C GLU A 16 0.21 18.64 -14.97
N VAL A 17 1.16 19.41 -14.43
CA VAL A 17 1.63 19.23 -13.03
C VAL A 17 0.47 19.42 -12.04
N GLY A 18 -0.46 20.34 -12.33
CA GLY A 18 -1.67 20.56 -11.52
C GLY A 18 -2.67 19.40 -11.61
N ASN A 19 -2.81 18.75 -12.77
CA ASN A 19 -3.63 17.55 -12.93
C ASN A 19 -3.05 16.39 -12.12
N VAL A 20 -1.74 16.15 -12.21
CA VAL A 20 -1.04 15.13 -11.40
C VAL A 20 -1.19 15.41 -9.90
N ALA A 21 -1.15 16.69 -9.48
CA ALA A 21 -1.45 17.03 -8.11
C ALA A 21 -2.88 16.63 -7.69
N SER A 22 -3.84 16.75 -8.61
CA SER A 22 -5.24 16.38 -8.37
C SER A 22 -5.44 14.86 -8.29
N ASP A 23 -4.69 14.08 -9.09
CA ASP A 23 -4.62 12.62 -8.95
C ASP A 23 -4.15 12.21 -7.55
N MET A 24 -3.09 12.84 -7.04
CA MET A 24 -2.58 12.57 -5.69
C MET A 24 -3.56 13.00 -4.59
N GLY A 25 -4.36 14.04 -4.83
CA GLY A 25 -5.49 14.40 -3.95
C GLY A 25 -6.55 13.30 -3.92
N SER A 26 -6.89 12.75 -5.07
CA SER A 26 -7.84 11.63 -5.19
C SER A 26 -7.30 10.36 -4.51
N ALA A 27 -5.99 10.09 -4.66
CA ALA A 27 -5.31 8.99 -3.97
C ALA A 27 -5.37 9.15 -2.45
N HIS A 28 -5.17 10.35 -1.92
CA HIS A 28 -5.34 10.65 -0.50
C HIS A 28 -6.76 10.30 -0.01
N ASP A 29 -7.79 10.81 -0.69
CA ASP A 29 -9.18 10.61 -0.28
C ASP A 29 -9.59 9.12 -0.38
N TYR A 30 -9.07 8.43 -1.39
CA TYR A 30 -9.23 6.98 -1.53
C TYR A 30 -8.56 6.21 -0.39
N ALA A 31 -7.33 6.57 -0.02
CA ALA A 31 -6.59 5.93 1.07
C ALA A 31 -7.34 6.10 2.40
N GLN A 32 -7.82 7.31 2.70
CA GLN A 32 -8.61 7.57 3.91
C GLN A 32 -9.86 6.68 4.02
N SER A 33 -10.49 6.38 2.88
CA SER A 33 -11.73 5.60 2.83
C SER A 33 -11.49 4.09 2.87
N ASN A 34 -10.38 3.61 2.31
CA ASN A 34 -10.15 2.18 2.08
C ASN A 34 -9.02 1.59 2.94
N ILE A 35 -8.19 2.42 3.59
CA ILE A 35 -7.07 2.03 4.44
C ILE A 35 -7.23 2.77 5.79
N ALA A 36 -8.34 2.52 6.46
CA ALA A 36 -8.77 3.32 7.61
C ALA A 36 -8.20 2.85 8.95
N ASP A 37 -7.97 1.55 9.13
CA ASP A 37 -7.54 0.95 10.39
C ASP A 37 -6.80 -0.38 10.16
N GLY A 38 -6.10 -0.89 11.19
CA GLY A 38 -5.34 -2.14 11.16
C GLY A 38 -5.97 -3.27 11.96
N ASP A 39 -7.22 -3.13 12.42
CA ASP A 39 -7.92 -4.18 13.14
C ASP A 39 -8.42 -5.22 12.15
N PHE A 40 -7.60 -6.27 12.02
CA PHE A 40 -7.87 -7.48 11.25
C PHE A 40 -8.21 -8.67 12.15
N GLY A 41 -8.36 -8.44 13.46
CA GLY A 41 -8.58 -9.48 14.46
C GLY A 41 -7.34 -10.32 14.83
N ARG A 42 -7.56 -11.32 15.68
CA ARG A 42 -6.51 -12.08 16.39
C ARG A 42 -5.50 -12.76 15.47
N ILE A 43 -5.93 -13.24 14.31
CA ILE A 43 -5.05 -13.98 13.40
C ILE A 43 -3.94 -13.09 12.78
N LEU A 44 -4.14 -11.77 12.77
CA LEU A 44 -3.20 -10.77 12.27
C LEU A 44 -2.81 -9.73 13.34
N GLU A 45 -3.10 -10.00 14.62
CA GLU A 45 -2.91 -9.04 15.74
C GLU A 45 -1.47 -8.51 15.84
N LEU A 46 -0.47 -9.32 15.48
CA LEU A 46 0.94 -8.90 15.53
C LEU A 46 1.27 -7.76 14.57
N ILE A 47 0.53 -7.62 13.47
CA ILE A 47 0.75 -6.56 12.48
C ILE A 47 -0.15 -5.33 12.70
N THR A 48 -1.17 -5.42 13.58
CA THR A 48 -2.14 -4.36 13.83
C THR A 48 -1.47 -3.06 14.29
N ASP A 49 -0.76 -3.07 15.44
CA ASP A 49 -0.21 -1.81 15.99
C ASP A 49 0.79 -1.13 15.03
N PRO A 50 1.77 -1.84 14.41
CA PRO A 50 2.68 -1.20 13.46
C PRO A 50 1.98 -0.63 12.23
N TYR A 51 0.92 -1.30 11.76
CA TYR A 51 0.15 -0.86 10.61
C TYR A 51 -0.70 0.36 10.94
N GLU A 52 -1.39 0.36 12.08
CA GLU A 52 -2.17 1.52 12.57
C GLU A 52 -1.30 2.76 12.78
N GLN A 53 -0.06 2.60 13.27
CA GLN A 53 0.87 3.72 13.42
C GLN A 53 1.35 4.28 12.07
N MET A 54 1.37 3.45 11.02
CA MET A 54 1.78 3.85 9.68
C MET A 54 0.67 4.61 8.93
N ILE A 55 -0.59 4.20 9.09
CA ILE A 55 -1.73 4.74 8.34
C ILE A 55 -1.80 6.28 8.35
N PRO A 56 -1.79 6.97 9.50
CA PRO A 56 -1.89 8.44 9.51
C PRO A 56 -0.71 9.12 8.81
N ARG A 57 0.50 8.56 8.97
CA ARG A 57 1.72 9.09 8.32
C ARG A 57 1.63 8.94 6.81
N PHE A 58 1.14 7.80 6.34
CA PHE A 58 0.93 7.55 4.92
C PHE A 58 -0.11 8.51 4.32
N HIS A 59 -1.25 8.70 4.98
CA HIS A 59 -2.26 9.68 4.56
C HIS A 59 -1.67 11.09 4.50
N GLU A 60 -0.86 11.47 5.49
CA GLU A 60 -0.20 12.77 5.49
C GLU A 60 0.75 12.96 4.30
N VAL A 61 1.49 11.91 3.92
CA VAL A 61 2.37 11.94 2.75
C VAL A 61 1.58 12.19 1.46
N LEU A 62 0.51 11.43 1.21
CA LEU A 62 -0.33 11.63 0.01
C LEU A 62 -0.96 13.04 -0.05
N ARG A 63 -1.39 13.56 1.11
CA ARG A 63 -1.89 14.94 1.22
C ARG A 63 -0.81 15.97 0.86
N GLU A 64 0.42 15.73 1.29
CA GLU A 64 1.55 16.60 0.99
C GLU A 64 2.04 16.46 -0.46
N ASP A 65 1.91 15.28 -1.08
CA ASP A 65 2.13 15.11 -2.53
C ASP A 65 1.23 16.05 -3.32
N HIS A 66 -0.09 15.99 -3.08
CA HIS A 66 -1.06 16.92 -3.64
C HIS A 66 -0.64 18.38 -3.42
N THR A 67 -0.35 18.75 -2.17
CA THR A 67 -0.09 20.13 -1.78
C THR A 67 1.19 20.69 -2.43
N ARG A 68 2.27 19.91 -2.46
CA ARG A 68 3.56 20.36 -2.97
C ARG A 68 3.64 20.29 -4.50
N LEU A 69 2.95 19.34 -5.14
CA LEU A 69 2.75 19.36 -6.60
C LEU A 69 1.91 20.55 -7.04
N GLN A 70 0.83 20.89 -6.32
CA GLN A 70 0.06 22.12 -6.55
C GLN A 70 0.94 23.38 -6.45
N LYS A 71 1.83 23.45 -5.46
CA LYS A 71 2.81 24.55 -5.36
C LYS A 71 3.81 24.55 -6.52
N THR A 72 4.22 23.38 -7.00
CA THR A 72 5.09 23.24 -8.18
C THR A 72 4.39 23.77 -9.44
N SER A 73 3.13 23.40 -9.67
CA SER A 73 2.30 23.96 -10.75
C SER A 73 2.19 25.49 -10.66
N LYS A 74 1.88 26.04 -9.48
CA LYS A 74 1.81 27.49 -9.27
C LYS A 74 3.15 28.21 -9.52
N ALA A 75 4.27 27.59 -9.18
CA ALA A 75 5.59 28.14 -9.46
C ALA A 75 5.89 28.18 -10.97
N LEU A 76 5.45 27.17 -11.74
CA LEU A 76 5.56 27.18 -13.20
C LEU A 76 4.68 28.28 -13.83
N VAL A 77 3.46 28.49 -13.31
CA VAL A 77 2.62 29.63 -13.72
C VAL A 77 3.29 30.96 -13.42
N ALA A 78 3.92 31.10 -12.25
CA ALA A 78 4.66 32.31 -11.90
C ALA A 78 5.86 32.52 -12.83
N ALA A 79 6.60 31.47 -13.18
CA ALA A 79 7.70 31.54 -14.13
C ALA A 79 7.22 32.02 -15.51
N GLU A 80 6.07 31.53 -16.00
CA GLU A 80 5.48 31.99 -17.26
C GLU A 80 5.14 33.48 -17.23
N ARG A 81 4.58 33.98 -16.13
CA ARG A 81 4.31 35.41 -15.96
C ARG A 81 5.59 36.24 -15.98
N THR A 82 6.65 35.78 -15.31
CA THR A 82 7.95 36.45 -15.36
C THR A 82 8.49 36.54 -16.78
N TYR A 83 8.38 35.47 -17.58
CA TYR A 83 8.80 35.51 -18.98
C TYR A 83 7.94 36.46 -19.83
N LYS A 84 6.64 36.55 -19.55
CA LYS A 84 5.77 37.55 -20.17
C LYS A 84 6.21 38.98 -19.85
N ASP A 85 6.46 39.28 -18.58
CA ASP A 85 6.87 40.62 -18.15
C ASP A 85 8.22 41.01 -18.78
N MET A 86 9.14 40.05 -18.93
CA MET A 86 10.40 40.23 -19.65
C MET A 86 10.18 40.51 -21.14
N GLU A 87 9.25 39.81 -21.80
CA GLU A 87 8.87 40.03 -23.19
C GLU A 87 8.29 41.43 -23.40
N ASP A 88 7.35 41.86 -22.53
CA ASP A 88 6.72 43.17 -22.59
C ASP A 88 7.75 44.30 -22.36
N ALA A 89 8.66 44.12 -21.40
CA ALA A 89 9.76 45.06 -21.17
C ALA A 89 10.71 45.14 -22.37
N ALA A 90 11.12 43.98 -22.93
CA ALA A 90 11.98 43.93 -24.10
C ALA A 90 11.32 44.56 -25.32
N ARG A 91 10.01 44.37 -25.53
CA ARG A 91 9.24 45.01 -26.61
C ARG A 91 9.19 46.52 -26.43
N ASN A 92 8.97 47.00 -25.21
CA ASN A 92 9.00 48.43 -24.88
C ASN A 92 10.40 49.05 -25.07
N ASP A 93 11.48 48.31 -24.83
CA ASP A 93 12.86 48.75 -25.08
C ASP A 93 13.25 48.64 -26.56
N PHE A 94 12.73 47.66 -27.31
CA PHE A 94 12.94 47.52 -28.75
C PHE A 94 12.31 48.66 -29.55
N THR A 95 11.22 49.24 -29.06
CA THR A 95 10.69 50.50 -29.61
C THR A 95 11.61 51.70 -29.37
N LYS A 96 12.67 51.55 -28.57
CA LYS A 96 13.59 52.62 -28.17
C LYS A 96 15.02 52.50 -28.68
N LEU A 97 15.57 51.32 -29.04
CA LEU A 97 16.89 51.22 -29.69
C LEU A 97 17.18 49.82 -30.29
N ASP A 98 17.82 49.83 -31.46
CA ASP A 98 18.46 48.71 -32.15
C ASP A 98 19.76 48.32 -31.42
N LYS A 99 19.75 47.17 -30.71
CA LYS A 99 20.88 46.23 -30.46
C LYS A 99 20.75 45.44 -29.15
N GLY A 100 20.83 44.11 -29.26
CA GLY A 100 21.26 43.19 -28.20
C GLY A 100 20.22 42.12 -27.87
N ASP A 101 20.45 40.89 -28.32
CA ASP A 101 19.58 39.72 -28.12
C ASP A 101 19.54 39.26 -26.65
N PRO A 102 18.41 39.44 -25.92
CA PRO A 102 18.30 39.05 -24.52
C PRO A 102 17.85 37.59 -24.32
N GLY A 103 17.60 36.82 -25.40
CA GLY A 103 16.94 35.51 -25.35
C GLY A 103 15.60 35.50 -26.11
N ARG A 104 15.13 34.32 -26.50
CA ARG A 104 13.96 34.15 -27.39
C ARG A 104 12.74 33.69 -26.58
N VAL A 105 11.73 34.55 -26.48
CA VAL A 105 10.40 34.23 -25.91
C VAL A 105 9.42 34.11 -27.05
N GLU A 106 8.68 33.01 -27.12
CA GLU A 106 7.63 32.76 -28.12
C GLU A 106 6.31 32.47 -27.39
N ASP A 107 5.19 32.86 -28.01
CA ASP A 107 3.83 32.54 -27.57
C ASP A 107 2.97 32.40 -28.84
N ASP A 108 2.84 31.19 -29.37
CA ASP A 108 1.99 30.92 -30.54
C ASP A 108 0.50 30.80 -30.18
N GLY A 109 0.18 30.85 -28.89
CA GLY A 109 -1.17 30.72 -28.34
C GLY A 109 -1.68 29.28 -28.23
N GLU A 110 -0.96 28.29 -28.75
CA GLU A 110 -1.33 26.87 -28.76
C GLU A 110 -0.28 26.04 -28.01
N SER A 111 -0.64 25.53 -26.84
CA SER A 111 0.26 24.60 -26.14
C SER A 111 0.36 23.30 -26.93
N LYS A 112 1.56 22.71 -27.03
CA LYS A 112 1.74 21.32 -27.43
C LYS A 112 0.81 20.39 -26.66
N SER A 113 0.44 19.28 -27.29
CA SER A 113 -0.48 18.29 -26.72
C SER A 113 0.12 17.59 -25.50
N PHE A 114 -0.08 18.14 -24.31
CA PHE A 114 0.08 17.41 -23.04
C PHE A 114 -1.12 16.46 -22.90
N SER A 115 -0.91 15.16 -23.11
CA SER A 115 -1.95 14.14 -22.95
C SER A 115 -1.95 13.60 -21.52
N HIS A 116 -2.84 14.12 -20.69
CA HIS A 116 -3.03 13.61 -19.33
C HIS A 116 -3.77 12.27 -19.37
N GLN A 117 -3.20 11.24 -18.75
CA GLN A 117 -3.94 10.03 -18.40
C GLN A 117 -4.47 10.18 -16.98
N ASP A 118 -5.79 10.10 -16.79
CA ASP A 118 -6.41 10.24 -15.47
C ASP A 118 -5.97 9.11 -14.54
N GLY A 119 -5.10 9.43 -13.57
CA GLY A 119 -4.61 8.46 -12.59
C GLY A 119 -5.70 8.03 -11.62
N SER A 120 -6.73 8.85 -11.39
CA SER A 120 -7.84 8.51 -10.50
C SER A 120 -8.72 7.38 -11.04
N ALA A 121 -8.66 7.11 -12.36
CA ALA A 121 -9.34 5.98 -12.97
C ALA A 121 -8.88 4.62 -12.41
N GLU A 122 -7.66 4.55 -11.86
CA GLU A 122 -7.14 3.34 -11.21
C GLU A 122 -7.78 3.11 -9.83
N LEU A 123 -8.36 4.13 -9.19
CA LEU A 123 -8.87 4.11 -7.82
C LEU A 123 -10.29 3.52 -7.70
N THR A 124 -10.47 2.30 -8.21
CA THR A 124 -11.74 1.58 -8.13
C THR A 124 -11.95 0.96 -6.74
N ALA A 125 -13.19 0.56 -6.44
CA ALA A 125 -13.51 -0.17 -5.20
C ALA A 125 -12.58 -1.40 -5.01
N PRO A 126 -11.96 -1.57 -3.83
CA PRO A 126 -11.11 -2.72 -3.56
C PRO A 126 -11.92 -4.02 -3.48
N SER A 127 -11.29 -5.11 -3.90
CA SER A 127 -11.85 -6.46 -3.91
C SER A 127 -11.10 -7.38 -2.95
N SER A 128 -11.78 -8.38 -2.37
CA SER A 128 -11.11 -9.48 -1.69
C SER A 128 -10.86 -10.61 -2.70
N ALA A 129 -9.61 -10.81 -3.09
CA ALA A 129 -9.21 -11.99 -3.87
C ALA A 129 -9.13 -13.27 -2.99
N VAL A 130 -9.48 -13.15 -1.71
CA VAL A 130 -9.31 -14.18 -0.69
C VAL A 130 -10.62 -14.36 0.05
N GLY A 131 -11.04 -15.60 0.27
CA GLY A 131 -12.28 -15.94 0.98
C GLY A 131 -12.17 -15.77 2.50
N PRO A 132 -13.30 -15.94 3.21
CA PRO A 132 -13.32 -15.84 4.67
C PRO A 132 -12.57 -17.01 5.31
N PRO A 133 -12.13 -16.86 6.58
CA PRO A 133 -11.61 -18.01 7.32
C PRO A 133 -12.69 -19.10 7.42
N PRO A 134 -12.29 -20.37 7.50
CA PRO A 134 -13.25 -21.47 7.59
C PRO A 134 -14.15 -21.29 8.82
N GLU A 135 -15.47 -21.31 8.62
CA GLU A 135 -16.43 -21.34 9.73
C GLU A 135 -16.26 -22.65 10.51
N VAL A 136 -16.13 -22.52 11.83
CA VAL A 136 -16.01 -23.70 12.69
C VAL A 136 -17.06 -23.70 13.78
N SER A 137 -17.99 -24.65 13.66
CA SER A 137 -18.92 -25.02 14.73
C SER A 137 -18.48 -26.36 15.29
N PHE A 138 -17.94 -26.34 16.50
CA PHE A 138 -17.29 -27.51 17.08
C PHE A 138 -18.20 -28.38 17.96
N GLY A 139 -19.37 -27.87 18.36
CA GLY A 139 -20.43 -28.62 19.05
C GLY A 139 -20.00 -29.49 20.25
N PHE A 140 -20.88 -30.44 20.63
CA PHE A 140 -20.68 -31.38 21.74
C PHE A 140 -19.49 -32.34 21.55
N ALA A 141 -19.05 -32.58 20.31
CA ALA A 141 -17.96 -33.50 20.00
C ALA A 141 -16.60 -32.98 20.47
N LEU A 142 -16.38 -31.66 20.40
CA LEU A 142 -15.13 -31.04 20.88
C LEU A 142 -15.01 -31.10 22.41
N ASP A 143 -16.12 -31.02 23.13
CA ASP A 143 -16.13 -31.09 24.59
C ASP A 143 -15.61 -32.43 25.10
N LYS A 144 -16.07 -33.54 24.49
CA LYS A 144 -15.64 -34.90 24.82
C LYS A 144 -14.18 -35.16 24.44
N VAL A 145 -13.71 -34.53 23.36
CA VAL A 145 -12.32 -34.56 22.94
C VAL A 145 -11.42 -33.83 23.93
N CYS A 146 -11.78 -32.63 24.35
CA CYS A 146 -11.01 -31.87 25.34
C CYS A 146 -10.95 -32.62 26.67
N GLU A 147 -12.05 -33.22 27.13
CA GLU A 147 -12.06 -34.10 28.31
C GLU A 147 -11.05 -35.26 28.15
N LEU A 148 -11.04 -35.93 27.00
CA LEU A 148 -10.14 -37.05 26.71
C LEU A 148 -8.66 -36.63 26.65
N VAL A 149 -8.38 -35.46 26.06
CA VAL A 149 -7.04 -34.90 25.94
C VAL A 149 -6.52 -34.44 27.31
N SER A 150 -7.34 -33.75 28.11
CA SER A 150 -7.00 -33.38 29.49
C SER A 150 -6.77 -34.60 30.38
N TYR A 151 -7.54 -35.67 30.19
CA TYR A 151 -7.38 -36.93 30.95
C TYR A 151 -5.99 -37.56 30.78
N VAL A 152 -5.34 -37.37 29.64
CA VAL A 152 -3.96 -37.86 29.39
C VAL A 152 -2.88 -36.79 29.56
N GLY A 153 -3.23 -35.64 30.16
CA GLY A 153 -2.30 -34.54 30.43
C GLY A 153 -2.00 -33.63 29.24
N GLY A 154 -2.85 -33.63 28.21
CA GLY A 154 -2.76 -32.71 27.07
C GLY A 154 -3.43 -31.35 27.32
N PRO A 155 -3.09 -30.32 26.52
CA PRO A 155 -3.64 -28.97 26.65
C PRO A 155 -5.11 -28.88 26.21
N ASP A 156 -5.86 -27.91 26.73
CA ASP A 156 -7.22 -27.64 26.25
C ASP A 156 -7.19 -26.94 24.89
N ILE A 157 -7.65 -27.65 23.87
CA ILE A 157 -7.68 -27.21 22.47
C ILE A 157 -8.67 -26.07 22.27
N ARG A 158 -9.76 -26.00 23.06
CA ARG A 158 -10.81 -24.98 22.89
C ARG A 158 -10.25 -23.58 23.05
N GLU A 159 -9.49 -23.34 24.13
CA GLU A 159 -8.89 -22.04 24.38
C GLU A 159 -7.73 -21.75 23.41
N GLU A 160 -6.95 -22.76 23.06
CA GLU A 160 -5.72 -22.62 22.26
C GLU A 160 -5.92 -22.70 20.74
N VAL A 161 -7.15 -22.88 20.24
CA VAL A 161 -7.45 -22.92 18.80
C VAL A 161 -8.53 -21.93 18.43
N ALA A 162 -9.64 -21.88 19.17
CA ALA A 162 -10.75 -20.99 18.83
C ALA A 162 -10.37 -19.50 18.96
N LYS A 163 -9.45 -19.15 19.88
CA LYS A 163 -8.93 -17.79 20.02
C LYS A 163 -8.06 -17.33 18.84
N TRP A 164 -7.49 -18.25 18.04
CA TRP A 164 -6.47 -17.92 17.03
C TRP A 164 -6.98 -17.89 15.59
N ILE A 165 -8.16 -18.46 15.33
CA ILE A 165 -8.73 -18.55 13.98
C ILE A 165 -9.65 -17.34 13.67
N THR A 166 -9.99 -16.52 14.66
CA THR A 166 -10.85 -15.36 14.47
C THR A 166 -10.07 -14.18 13.85
N GLY A 167 -10.53 -13.69 12.70
CA GLY A 167 -10.00 -12.49 12.06
C GLY A 167 -10.76 -12.11 10.79
N ASP A 168 -10.53 -10.90 10.31
CA ASP A 168 -11.12 -10.34 9.10
C ASP A 168 -10.09 -10.35 7.96
N THR A 169 -9.83 -11.55 7.44
CA THR A 169 -8.90 -11.76 6.31
C THR A 169 -9.41 -11.11 5.03
N GLU A 170 -10.73 -10.95 4.87
CA GLU A 170 -11.32 -10.28 3.72
C GLU A 170 -11.05 -8.78 3.75
N LYS A 171 -11.12 -8.14 4.92
CA LYS A 171 -10.70 -6.74 5.09
C LYS A 171 -9.22 -6.56 4.82
N ALA A 172 -8.36 -7.41 5.36
CA ALA A 172 -6.92 -7.36 5.07
C ALA A 172 -6.64 -7.50 3.56
N ALA A 173 -7.30 -8.44 2.87
CA ALA A 173 -7.19 -8.60 1.42
C ALA A 173 -7.70 -7.37 0.63
N ARG A 174 -8.83 -6.77 1.06
CA ARG A 174 -9.34 -5.53 0.46
C ARG A 174 -8.37 -4.37 0.63
N GLN A 175 -7.78 -4.22 1.81
CA GLN A 175 -6.76 -3.20 2.02
C GLN A 175 -5.50 -3.45 1.18
N ALA A 176 -5.10 -4.71 1.00
CA ALA A 176 -4.00 -5.06 0.10
C ALA A 176 -4.30 -4.63 -1.35
N ASP A 177 -5.51 -4.92 -1.85
CA ASP A 177 -5.93 -4.45 -3.17
C ASP A 177 -5.97 -2.91 -3.25
N ALA A 178 -6.42 -2.22 -2.19
CA ALA A 178 -6.40 -0.77 -2.11
C ALA A 178 -4.97 -0.19 -2.24
N TRP A 179 -3.97 -0.82 -1.59
CA TRP A 179 -2.56 -0.45 -1.76
C TRP A 179 -2.07 -0.59 -3.21
N ASN A 180 -2.46 -1.67 -3.90
CA ASN A 180 -2.13 -1.86 -5.31
C ASN A 180 -2.78 -0.81 -6.22
N LYS A 181 -4.03 -0.43 -5.94
CA LYS A 181 -4.78 0.61 -6.66
C LYS A 181 -4.11 1.97 -6.52
N LEU A 182 -3.66 2.31 -5.30
CA LEU A 182 -2.88 3.53 -5.04
C LEU A 182 -1.54 3.52 -5.78
N ALA A 183 -0.85 2.38 -5.80
CA ALA A 183 0.41 2.25 -6.54
C ALA A 183 0.23 2.49 -8.05
N ALA A 184 -0.85 1.95 -8.64
CA ALA A 184 -1.18 2.14 -10.04
C ALA A 184 -1.49 3.62 -10.36
N CYS A 185 -2.31 4.28 -9.54
CA CYS A 185 -2.58 5.72 -9.64
C CYS A 185 -1.28 6.54 -9.60
N THR A 186 -0.39 6.21 -8.66
CA THR A 186 0.92 6.87 -8.48
C THR A 186 1.83 6.69 -9.70
N ASP A 187 1.84 5.51 -10.32
CA ASP A 187 2.61 5.26 -11.54
C ASP A 187 2.07 6.04 -12.73
N VAL A 188 0.76 6.11 -12.92
CA VAL A 188 0.15 6.94 -13.98
C VAL A 188 0.53 8.41 -13.80
N SER A 189 0.44 8.92 -12.57
CA SER A 189 0.88 10.27 -12.21
C SER A 189 2.37 10.51 -12.52
N LYS A 190 3.24 9.56 -12.18
CA LYS A 190 4.66 9.61 -12.50
C LYS A 190 4.91 9.61 -14.00
N GLU A 191 4.22 8.76 -14.76
CA GLU A 191 4.34 8.70 -16.21
C GLU A 191 3.90 10.00 -16.89
N ASN A 192 2.80 10.61 -16.43
CA ASN A 192 2.32 11.91 -16.90
C ASN A 192 3.39 12.99 -16.70
N LEU A 193 4.02 13.04 -15.51
CA LEU A 193 5.11 13.98 -15.26
C LEU A 193 6.32 13.71 -16.17
N ALA A 194 6.70 12.45 -16.37
CA ALA A 194 7.84 12.10 -17.21
C ALA A 194 7.60 12.49 -18.67
N LYS A 195 6.41 12.18 -19.21
CA LYS A 195 6.00 12.53 -20.57
C LYS A 195 5.94 14.05 -20.75
N GLY A 196 5.29 14.77 -19.82
CA GLY A 196 5.20 16.22 -19.91
C GLY A 196 6.56 16.93 -19.78
N GLN A 197 7.49 16.40 -18.96
CA GLN A 197 8.86 16.90 -18.91
C GLN A 197 9.59 16.75 -20.26
N GLN A 198 9.39 15.63 -20.97
CA GLN A 198 9.98 15.43 -22.30
C GLN A 198 9.41 16.43 -23.33
N VAL A 199 8.13 16.77 -23.24
CA VAL A 199 7.49 17.75 -24.14
C VAL A 199 8.08 19.15 -23.92
N ILE A 200 8.13 19.61 -22.67
CA ILE A 200 8.61 20.97 -22.34
C ILE A 200 10.12 21.14 -22.58
N ASP A 201 10.91 20.06 -22.48
CA ASP A 201 12.34 20.09 -22.78
C ASP A 201 12.66 20.52 -24.22
N GLY A 202 11.71 20.37 -25.15
CA GLY A 202 11.87 20.80 -26.54
C GLY A 202 11.66 22.30 -26.77
N THR A 203 11.06 23.02 -25.82
CA THR A 203 10.65 24.43 -26.01
C THR A 203 11.01 25.34 -24.85
N TRP A 204 11.56 24.81 -23.76
CA TRP A 204 12.05 25.59 -22.63
C TRP A 204 13.50 25.24 -22.27
N SER A 205 14.39 26.24 -22.33
CA SER A 205 15.82 26.11 -22.04
C SER A 205 16.33 27.28 -21.20
N GLY A 206 17.52 27.12 -20.61
CA GLY A 206 18.14 28.09 -19.70
C GLY A 206 18.12 27.64 -18.24
N ASP A 207 18.53 28.53 -17.34
CA ASP A 207 18.72 28.20 -15.92
C ASP A 207 17.41 27.88 -15.21
N GLY A 208 16.32 28.61 -15.53
CA GLY A 208 14.97 28.33 -15.02
C GLY A 208 14.47 26.94 -15.42
N ALA A 209 14.60 26.59 -16.70
CA ALA A 209 14.24 25.26 -17.22
C ALA A 209 15.06 24.15 -16.53
N THR A 210 16.36 24.39 -16.33
CA THR A 210 17.25 23.44 -15.65
C THR A 210 16.86 23.22 -14.20
N ALA A 211 16.52 24.29 -13.48
CA ALA A 211 16.06 24.21 -12.09
C ALA A 211 14.72 23.47 -11.98
N ALA A 212 13.76 23.76 -12.86
CA ALA A 212 12.48 23.07 -12.91
C ALA A 212 12.64 21.57 -13.24
N ARG A 213 13.45 21.22 -14.25
CA ARG A 213 13.75 19.83 -14.59
C ARG A 213 14.31 19.06 -13.40
N LYS A 214 15.25 19.63 -12.65
CA LYS A 214 15.79 19.02 -11.42
C LYS A 214 14.72 18.80 -10.36
N GLN A 215 13.78 19.74 -10.21
CA GLN A 215 12.68 19.57 -9.26
C GLN A 215 11.74 18.44 -9.68
N ILE A 216 11.40 18.33 -10.96
CA ILE A 216 10.54 17.27 -11.49
C ILE A 216 11.22 15.91 -11.41
N GLN A 217 12.54 15.82 -11.64
CA GLN A 217 13.29 14.57 -11.43
C GLN A 217 13.15 14.03 -10.01
N LYS A 218 13.22 14.88 -8.99
CA LYS A 218 12.98 14.48 -7.59
C LYS A 218 11.55 13.95 -7.38
N TRP A 219 10.56 14.54 -8.06
CA TRP A 219 9.19 14.05 -8.03
C TRP A 219 9.05 12.66 -8.67
N LEU A 220 9.71 12.43 -9.80
CA LEU A 220 9.70 11.13 -10.48
C LEU A 220 10.33 10.02 -9.62
N GLU A 221 11.41 10.35 -8.91
CA GLU A 221 12.05 9.46 -7.94
C GLU A 221 11.11 9.17 -6.76
N ALA A 222 10.60 10.21 -6.11
CA ALA A 222 9.72 10.08 -4.94
C ALA A 222 8.45 9.26 -5.26
N LEU A 223 7.74 9.57 -6.35
CA LEU A 223 6.55 8.82 -6.76
C LEU A 223 6.89 7.37 -7.11
N GLY A 224 8.07 7.12 -7.70
CA GLY A 224 8.53 5.77 -7.99
C GLY A 224 8.79 4.94 -6.74
N ASP A 225 9.45 5.51 -5.75
CA ASP A 225 9.73 4.87 -4.47
C ASP A 225 8.44 4.60 -3.68
N GLN A 226 7.52 5.57 -3.67
CA GLN A 226 6.20 5.40 -3.07
C GLN A 226 5.41 4.28 -3.73
N ALA A 227 5.27 4.26 -5.07
CA ALA A 227 4.54 3.22 -5.78
C ALA A 227 5.14 1.82 -5.52
N SER A 228 6.46 1.72 -5.44
CA SER A 228 7.16 0.48 -5.07
C SER A 228 6.85 0.05 -3.63
N GLY A 229 6.87 0.98 -2.67
CA GLY A 229 6.51 0.73 -1.28
C GLY A 229 5.05 0.27 -1.12
N MET A 230 4.12 0.91 -1.82
CA MET A 230 2.70 0.54 -1.82
C MET A 230 2.48 -0.89 -2.34
N ARG A 231 3.14 -1.28 -3.45
CA ARG A 231 3.06 -2.67 -3.95
C ARG A 231 3.60 -3.69 -2.97
N LYS A 232 4.74 -3.41 -2.35
CA LYS A 232 5.31 -4.29 -1.32
C LYS A 232 4.36 -4.46 -0.14
N MET A 233 3.70 -3.38 0.30
CA MET A 233 2.69 -3.46 1.36
C MET A 233 1.53 -4.37 0.95
N SER A 234 0.99 -4.17 -0.25
CA SER A 234 -0.05 -5.03 -0.82
C SER A 234 0.37 -6.50 -0.84
N GLU A 235 1.52 -6.81 -1.42
CA GLU A 235 2.04 -8.18 -1.54
C GLU A 235 2.18 -8.84 -0.16
N HIS A 236 2.79 -8.13 0.79
CA HIS A 236 2.96 -8.64 2.14
C HIS A 236 1.65 -8.84 2.87
N LEU A 237 0.72 -7.89 2.79
CA LEU A 237 -0.57 -8.02 3.46
C LEU A 237 -1.41 -9.15 2.85
N LEU A 238 -1.38 -9.31 1.52
CA LEU A 238 -2.05 -10.39 0.82
C LEU A 238 -1.44 -11.76 1.16
N ASP A 239 -0.11 -11.86 1.21
CA ASP A 239 0.58 -13.10 1.58
C ASP A 239 0.34 -13.44 3.06
N SER A 240 0.31 -12.45 3.95
CA SER A 240 -0.09 -12.63 5.36
C SER A 240 -1.48 -13.23 5.45
N THR A 241 -2.41 -12.70 4.66
CA THR A 241 -3.80 -13.14 4.62
C THR A 241 -3.90 -14.59 4.14
N LYS A 242 -3.19 -14.96 3.06
CA LYS A 242 -3.17 -16.34 2.56
C LYS A 242 -2.56 -17.30 3.59
N GLN A 243 -1.46 -16.92 4.21
CA GLN A 243 -0.80 -17.73 5.23
C GLN A 243 -1.67 -17.89 6.49
N ALA A 244 -2.39 -16.84 6.88
CA ALA A 244 -3.35 -16.86 7.97
C ALA A 244 -4.46 -17.89 7.69
N LEU A 245 -5.02 -17.90 6.47
CA LEU A 245 -6.03 -18.88 6.08
C LEU A 245 -5.51 -20.32 6.02
N GLN A 246 -4.29 -20.51 5.50
CA GLN A 246 -3.65 -21.83 5.51
C GLN A 246 -3.42 -22.33 6.94
N MET A 247 -2.99 -21.45 7.84
CA MET A 247 -2.82 -21.76 9.26
C MET A 247 -4.16 -22.14 9.89
N ALA A 248 -5.20 -21.33 9.68
CA ALA A 248 -6.56 -21.62 10.14
C ALA A 248 -7.05 -22.99 9.65
N GLN A 249 -6.86 -23.30 8.36
CA GLN A 249 -7.27 -24.58 7.79
C GLN A 249 -6.52 -25.77 8.41
N VAL A 250 -5.20 -25.68 8.55
CA VAL A 250 -4.39 -26.73 9.20
C VAL A 250 -4.88 -27.00 10.62
N VAL A 251 -5.20 -25.94 11.36
CA VAL A 251 -5.71 -26.09 12.72
C VAL A 251 -7.09 -26.76 12.73
N VAL A 252 -8.00 -26.37 11.83
CA VAL A 252 -9.32 -27.02 11.67
C VAL A 252 -9.18 -28.51 11.33
N ASP A 253 -8.30 -28.87 10.40
CA ASP A 253 -8.08 -30.25 9.97
C ASP A 253 -7.53 -31.12 11.11
N ILE A 254 -6.66 -30.55 11.93
CA ILE A 254 -6.14 -31.23 13.13
C ILE A 254 -7.27 -31.47 14.13
N VAL A 255 -8.12 -30.47 14.39
CA VAL A 255 -9.25 -30.65 15.31
C VAL A 255 -10.21 -31.73 14.80
N LYS A 256 -10.55 -31.73 13.51
CA LYS A 256 -11.39 -32.78 12.90
C LYS A 256 -10.76 -34.16 13.08
N THR A 257 -9.48 -34.29 12.80
CA THR A 257 -8.74 -35.57 12.95
C THR A 257 -8.75 -36.06 14.40
N VAL A 258 -8.59 -35.15 15.36
CA VAL A 258 -8.66 -35.49 16.79
C VAL A 258 -10.08 -35.95 17.18
N VAL A 259 -11.13 -35.27 16.69
CA VAL A 259 -12.53 -35.63 16.92
C VAL A 259 -12.84 -37.03 16.37
N ASP A 260 -12.39 -37.33 15.16
CA ASP A 260 -12.58 -38.65 14.53
C ASP A 260 -11.87 -39.76 15.34
N LEU A 261 -10.64 -39.50 15.77
CA LEU A 261 -9.84 -40.44 16.56
C LEU A 261 -10.48 -40.72 17.92
N ALA A 262 -10.98 -39.68 18.60
CA ALA A 262 -11.66 -39.81 19.88
C ALA A 262 -12.99 -40.56 19.76
N SER A 263 -13.78 -40.25 18.72
CA SER A 263 -15.05 -40.92 18.44
C SER A 263 -14.85 -42.41 18.17
N ALA A 264 -13.82 -42.77 17.40
CA ALA A 264 -13.44 -44.15 17.15
C ALA A 264 -12.95 -44.86 18.43
N ALA A 265 -12.20 -44.18 19.29
CA ALA A 265 -11.70 -44.74 20.54
C ALA A 265 -12.83 -45.02 21.55
N LEU A 266 -13.75 -44.05 21.74
CA LEU A 266 -14.91 -44.18 22.61
C LEU A 266 -15.81 -45.34 22.18
N SER A 267 -16.03 -45.51 20.87
CA SER A 267 -16.80 -46.62 20.32
C SER A 267 -16.21 -48.00 20.66
N ASN A 268 -14.91 -48.08 20.93
CA ASN A 268 -14.20 -49.31 21.29
C ASN A 268 -13.97 -49.48 22.81
N ALA A 269 -14.33 -48.48 23.62
CA ALA A 269 -13.96 -48.43 25.04
C ALA A 269 -14.69 -49.46 25.91
N ALA A 270 -15.82 -50.00 25.45
CA ALA A 270 -16.61 -51.00 26.18
C ALA A 270 -15.93 -52.39 26.30
N ILE A 271 -14.82 -52.62 25.60
CA ILE A 271 -14.08 -53.89 25.66
C ILE A 271 -13.09 -53.86 26.84
N PRO A 272 -13.23 -54.74 27.86
CA PRO A 272 -12.33 -54.76 29.01
C PRO A 272 -10.87 -54.98 28.60
N GLY A 273 -9.94 -54.20 29.16
CA GLY A 273 -8.50 -54.24 28.86
C GLY A 273 -8.12 -53.65 27.50
N TYR A 274 -8.65 -54.19 26.40
CA TYR A 274 -8.34 -53.74 25.04
C TYR A 274 -8.89 -52.33 24.73
N GLY A 275 -10.13 -52.05 25.13
CA GLY A 275 -10.79 -50.75 24.91
C GLY A 275 -10.11 -49.62 25.67
N GLN A 276 -9.70 -49.86 26.91
CA GLN A 276 -8.95 -48.89 27.73
C GLN A 276 -7.55 -48.59 27.15
N TRP A 277 -6.83 -49.62 26.69
CA TRP A 277 -5.53 -49.43 26.04
C TRP A 277 -5.64 -48.62 24.74
N LYS A 278 -6.63 -48.96 23.89
CA LYS A 278 -6.87 -48.25 22.63
C LYS A 278 -7.25 -46.79 22.87
N LEU A 279 -8.04 -46.53 23.91
CA LEU A 279 -8.41 -45.18 24.33
C LEU A 279 -7.20 -44.34 24.76
N ILE A 280 -6.29 -44.89 25.57
CA ILE A 280 -5.03 -44.21 25.95
C ILE A 280 -4.13 -43.97 24.73
N LYS A 281 -4.02 -44.95 23.82
CA LYS A 281 -3.21 -44.81 22.61
C LYS A 281 -3.72 -43.69 21.70
N SER A 282 -5.02 -43.69 21.41
CA SER A 282 -5.67 -42.66 20.61
C SER A 282 -5.55 -41.27 21.25
N ALA A 283 -5.68 -41.17 22.58
CA ALA A 283 -5.49 -39.90 23.28
C ALA A 283 -4.04 -39.37 23.16
N LYS A 284 -3.02 -40.25 23.25
CA LYS A 284 -1.61 -39.85 23.02
C LYS A 284 -1.34 -39.39 21.59
N GLU A 285 -1.91 -40.08 20.60
CA GLU A 285 -1.81 -39.68 19.18
C GLU A 285 -2.46 -38.31 18.94
N ALA A 286 -3.62 -38.05 19.56
CA ALA A 286 -4.25 -36.74 19.55
C ALA A 286 -3.35 -35.64 20.15
N VAL A 287 -2.74 -35.89 21.32
CA VAL A 287 -1.79 -34.95 21.94
C VAL A 287 -0.62 -34.63 21.01
N GLN A 288 -0.05 -35.62 20.34
CA GLN A 288 1.05 -35.40 19.39
C GLN A 288 0.63 -34.55 18.19
N MET A 289 -0.59 -34.73 17.67
CA MET A 289 -1.12 -33.92 16.57
C MET A 289 -1.35 -32.47 16.99
N ILE A 290 -1.82 -32.23 18.22
CA ILE A 290 -1.98 -30.88 18.78
C ILE A 290 -0.61 -30.18 18.90
N TRP A 291 0.41 -30.86 19.40
CA TRP A 291 1.76 -30.28 19.46
C TRP A 291 2.35 -29.94 18.08
N LYS A 292 2.00 -30.71 17.04
CA LYS A 292 2.35 -30.35 15.66
C LYS A 292 1.61 -29.09 15.20
N ALA A 293 0.34 -28.94 15.54
CA ALA A 293 -0.43 -27.71 15.28
C ALA A 293 0.25 -26.48 15.90
N ILE A 294 0.60 -26.57 17.19
CA ILE A 294 1.29 -25.50 17.92
C ILE A 294 2.60 -25.10 17.23
N LYS A 295 3.35 -26.06 16.67
CA LYS A 295 4.58 -25.74 15.91
C LYS A 295 4.27 -24.98 14.63
N VAL A 296 3.22 -25.35 13.89
CA VAL A 296 2.81 -24.63 12.66
C VAL A 296 2.39 -23.20 12.99
N ILE A 297 1.65 -23.00 14.08
CA ILE A 297 1.28 -21.65 14.57
C ILE A 297 2.53 -20.80 14.86
N LYS A 298 3.55 -21.38 15.49
CA LYS A 298 4.82 -20.67 15.75
C LYS A 298 5.55 -20.25 14.46
N VAL A 299 5.57 -21.11 13.45
CA VAL A 299 6.16 -20.79 12.14
C VAL A 299 5.41 -19.63 11.47
N PHE A 300 4.07 -19.63 11.54
CA PHE A 300 3.25 -18.53 11.04
C PHE A 300 3.56 -17.20 11.75
N TRP A 301 3.79 -17.20 13.07
CA TRP A 301 4.22 -16.00 13.79
C TRP A 301 5.58 -15.48 13.34
N ASP A 302 6.53 -16.35 13.04
CA ASP A 302 7.82 -15.91 12.50
C ASP A 302 7.65 -15.27 11.11
N ALA A 303 6.68 -15.73 10.31
CA ALA A 303 6.29 -15.04 9.08
C ALA A 303 5.69 -13.65 9.34
N LEU A 304 4.75 -13.52 10.30
CA LEU A 304 4.19 -12.22 10.68
C LEU A 304 5.26 -11.22 11.14
N LYS A 305 6.32 -11.67 11.83
CA LYS A 305 7.45 -10.80 12.21
C LYS A 305 8.17 -10.22 10.99
N MET A 306 8.35 -10.99 9.92
CA MET A 306 8.96 -10.46 8.68
C MET A 306 8.10 -9.36 8.07
N ILE A 307 6.77 -9.47 8.16
CA ILE A 307 5.84 -8.44 7.69
C ILE A 307 5.94 -7.17 8.54
N ILE A 308 6.10 -7.29 9.85
CA ILE A 308 6.35 -6.13 10.75
C ILE A 308 7.59 -5.37 10.29
N ASP A 309 8.68 -6.07 9.96
CA ASP A 309 9.90 -5.42 9.49
C ASP A 309 9.70 -4.73 8.13
N SER A 310 8.90 -5.32 7.23
CA SER A 310 8.49 -4.67 5.99
C SER A 310 7.62 -3.42 6.24
N ILE A 311 6.65 -3.46 7.16
CA ILE A 311 5.83 -2.31 7.53
C ILE A 311 6.73 -1.18 8.03
N LYS A 312 7.68 -1.48 8.92
CA LYS A 312 8.64 -0.49 9.43
C LYS A 312 9.52 0.08 8.33
N MET A 313 10.00 -0.76 7.41
CA MET A 313 10.80 -0.32 6.27
C MET A 313 10.01 0.63 5.37
N ILE A 314 8.77 0.31 5.04
CA ILE A 314 7.89 1.16 4.21
C ILE A 314 7.58 2.47 4.95
N ALA A 315 7.27 2.41 6.25
CA ALA A 315 7.04 3.58 7.09
C ALA A 315 8.27 4.51 7.21
N ASN A 316 9.48 3.98 6.99
CA ASN A 316 10.72 4.76 6.95
C ASN A 316 11.04 5.29 5.55
N GLN A 317 10.53 4.67 4.49
CA GLN A 317 10.72 5.12 3.10
C GLN A 317 9.71 6.21 2.71
N ILE A 318 8.45 6.03 3.11
CA ILE A 318 7.36 6.93 2.78
C ILE A 318 7.20 7.94 3.92
N THR A 319 7.96 9.04 3.85
CA THR A 319 7.99 10.09 4.87
C THR A 319 7.87 11.46 4.25
N LEU A 320 7.47 12.45 5.05
CA LEU A 320 7.43 13.85 4.59
C LEU A 320 8.79 14.41 4.16
N GLU A 321 9.87 13.83 4.68
CA GLU A 321 11.25 14.21 4.40
C GLU A 321 11.73 13.65 3.05
N SER A 322 11.17 12.52 2.59
CA SER A 322 11.48 11.98 1.26
C SER A 322 10.75 12.72 0.13
N LEU A 323 9.77 13.56 0.46
CA LEU A 323 9.08 14.40 -0.53
C LEU A 323 9.94 15.57 -1.00
N PRO A 324 9.93 15.90 -2.31
CA PRO A 324 10.60 17.09 -2.81
C PRO A 324 10.12 18.34 -2.04
N PRO A 325 11.03 19.25 -1.69
CA PRO A 325 10.65 20.47 -0.98
C PRO A 325 9.73 21.30 -1.88
N ALA A 326 8.73 21.95 -1.29
CA ALA A 326 7.92 22.92 -2.02
C ALA A 326 8.84 24.01 -2.61
N PRO A 327 8.56 24.51 -3.83
CA PRO A 327 9.28 25.66 -4.36
C PRO A 327 9.20 26.83 -3.37
N LYS A 328 10.31 27.56 -3.19
CA LYS A 328 10.31 28.80 -2.40
C LYS A 328 9.38 29.79 -3.09
N ALA A 329 8.55 30.49 -2.32
CA ALA A 329 7.75 31.58 -2.84
C ALA A 329 8.69 32.60 -3.51
N ALA A 330 8.38 32.94 -4.77
CA ALA A 330 9.01 34.04 -5.48
C ALA A 330 8.56 35.38 -4.88
#